data_AF-A0A139TUS8-F1
#
_entry.id   AF-A0A139TUS8-F1
#
_cell.length_a   1.000
_cell.length_b   1.000
_cell.length_c   1.000
_cell.angle_alpha   90.00
_cell.angle_beta   90.00
_cell.angle_gamma   90.00
#
_symmetry.space_group_name_H-M   'P 1'
#
loop_
_entity.id
_entity.type
_entity.pdbx_description
1 polymer ?
#
loop_
_entity_poly.entity_id
_entity_poly.type
_entity_poly.pdbx_seq_one_letter_code
_entity_poly.pdbx_strand_id
1 'polypeptide(L)'
;MADYHVRRSIGEHILRCFVLVAALFIMSLGIALSAKASLGVSPISCTPYVLSLALPLSMGTITILMHLSFVAVQAALLKRQFRPVHLLQIPVVFVFGMLTDFSMWLVSPLEPAGYAWSAVICLLSCVILGFGVFMQVKADAVLLAAEGMNLAFVKLFKWEFGAVKTGMDCTLVCIGLACSLFLLHGLSGIREGTVVAAILVGMIVRFFNKHVFWLDRLLERAARPGAMREPLPSAETAAYAPDAPLVISIDREYGSGGHAIGAMIAERLGIQFYDSELVYLTAAQSGLTPDYIRRHEQQLASRFLYELYAQNYAYTAEEQPPEDATFLAQSKVIRDIAAKHACVIVGRCANFILKGRPNLFSVFLHADPATRMQRVVENYGVSPRSVARTMDTMDSRRRNHCLHYTGQELGNARLYDLCINTSDYGLERTAELILEAVKTRTQETSAPLPTPIAEQTPSPANAENLQGEIALA
;
A
#
# COMPACT_ATOMS: atom_id res chain seq x y z
N MET A 1 -12.57 -11.27 -8.65
CA MET A 1 -11.33 -10.47 -8.73
C MET A 1 -10.40 -11.22 -9.67
N ALA A 2 -10.23 -10.72 -10.88
CA ALA A 2 -9.24 -11.28 -11.82
C ALA A 2 -7.86 -10.80 -11.36
N ASP A 3 -6.94 -11.72 -11.11
CA ASP A 3 -5.57 -11.39 -10.76
C ASP A 3 -4.92 -10.67 -11.94
N TYR A 4 -4.51 -9.44 -11.69
CA TYR A 4 -3.59 -8.73 -12.56
C TYR A 4 -2.20 -9.36 -12.36
N HIS A 5 -1.94 -10.51 -12.98
CA HIS A 5 -0.61 -11.10 -12.99
C HIS A 5 0.30 -10.23 -13.86
N VAL A 6 0.98 -9.27 -13.23
CA VAL A 6 2.16 -8.62 -13.81
C VAL A 6 3.13 -9.75 -14.18
N ARG A 7 3.35 -9.98 -15.48
CA ARG A 7 4.37 -10.93 -15.96
C ARG A 7 5.73 -10.38 -15.53
N ARG A 8 6.27 -10.90 -14.44
CA ARG A 8 7.60 -10.55 -13.93
C ARG A 8 8.67 -11.17 -14.83
N SER A 9 9.79 -10.47 -14.99
CA SER A 9 10.95 -11.01 -15.72
C SER A 9 11.55 -12.21 -14.98
N ILE A 10 12.16 -13.15 -15.70
CA ILE A 10 12.88 -14.30 -15.11
C ILE A 10 13.95 -13.81 -14.12
N GLY A 11 14.67 -12.72 -14.45
CA GLY A 11 15.67 -12.13 -13.56
C GLY A 11 15.09 -11.57 -12.27
N GLU A 12 13.87 -11.01 -12.33
CA GLU A 12 13.16 -10.51 -11.14
C GLU A 12 12.72 -11.68 -10.24
N HIS A 13 12.21 -12.77 -10.83
CA HIS A 13 11.86 -13.97 -10.07
C HIS A 13 13.07 -14.60 -9.37
N ILE A 14 14.21 -14.70 -10.05
CA ILE A 14 15.45 -15.25 -9.48
C ILE A 14 15.92 -14.38 -8.30
N LEU A 15 15.94 -13.05 -8.46
CA LEU A 15 16.36 -12.15 -7.40
C LEU A 15 15.43 -12.24 -6.18
N ARG A 16 14.12 -12.25 -6.38
CA ARG A 16 13.15 -12.38 -5.29
C ARG A 16 13.28 -13.72 -4.56
N CYS A 17 13.52 -14.82 -5.28
CA CYS A 17 13.83 -16.12 -4.67
C CYS A 17 15.13 -16.08 -3.87
N PHE A 18 16.17 -15.42 -4.36
CA PHE A 18 17.43 -15.25 -3.63
C PHE A 18 17.23 -14.45 -2.34
N VAL A 19 16.51 -13.33 -2.41
CA VAL A 19 16.14 -12.52 -1.23
C VAL A 19 15.30 -13.32 -0.26
N LEU A 20 14.36 -14.14 -0.73
CA LEU A 20 13.56 -15.04 0.11
C LEU A 20 14.45 -16.04 0.86
N VAL A 21 15.35 -16.75 0.18
CA VAL A 21 16.24 -17.74 0.83
C VAL A 21 17.16 -17.07 1.85
N ALA A 22 17.72 -15.90 1.53
CA ALA A 22 18.50 -15.11 2.47
C ALA A 22 17.66 -14.69 3.70
N ALA A 23 16.42 -14.26 3.48
CA ALA A 23 15.49 -13.91 4.54
C ALA A 23 15.17 -15.10 5.45
N LEU A 24 14.90 -16.28 4.89
CA LEU A 24 14.65 -17.51 5.65
C LEU A 24 15.84 -17.89 6.52
N PHE A 25 17.08 -17.72 6.02
CA PHE A 25 18.29 -18.00 6.79
C PHE A 25 18.48 -17.00 7.95
N ILE A 26 18.22 -15.71 7.71
CA ILE A 26 18.28 -14.69 8.77
C ILE A 26 17.21 -14.97 9.83
N MET A 27 15.98 -15.31 9.41
CA MET A 27 14.91 -15.69 10.33
C MET A 27 15.29 -16.91 11.16
N SER A 28 15.84 -17.95 10.53
CA SER A 28 16.25 -19.18 11.22
C SER A 28 17.37 -18.94 12.24
N LEU A 29 18.30 -18.04 11.93
CA LEU A 29 19.34 -17.60 12.87
C LEU A 29 18.75 -16.86 14.08
N GLY A 30 17.79 -15.97 13.85
CA GLY A 30 17.07 -15.28 14.92
C GLY A 30 16.31 -16.26 15.83
N ILE A 31 15.63 -17.25 15.26
CA ILE A 31 14.95 -18.30 16.02
C ILE A 31 15.95 -19.11 16.87
N ALA A 32 17.07 -19.52 16.29
CA ALA A 32 18.07 -20.32 16.98
C ALA A 32 18.73 -19.57 18.14
N LEU A 33 19.07 -18.29 17.96
CA LEU A 33 19.58 -17.44 19.03
C LEU A 33 18.56 -17.26 20.16
N SER A 34 17.28 -17.10 19.83
CA SER A 34 16.22 -16.98 20.83
C SER A 34 16.09 -18.27 21.66
N ALA A 35 16.19 -19.43 21.01
CA ALA A 35 16.17 -20.73 21.70
C ALA A 35 17.37 -20.87 22.65
N LYS A 36 18.56 -20.43 22.22
CA LYS A 36 19.78 -20.44 23.04
C LYS A 36 19.79 -19.42 24.17
N ALA A 37 19.03 -18.33 24.08
CA ALA A 37 18.90 -17.36 25.18
C ALA A 37 18.23 -17.97 26.43
N SER A 38 17.46 -19.06 26.27
CA SER A 38 16.72 -19.74 27.36
C SER A 38 15.72 -18.86 28.12
N LEU A 39 15.36 -17.69 27.56
CA LEU A 39 14.30 -16.80 28.08
C LEU A 39 12.98 -16.99 27.33
N GLY A 40 12.90 -17.94 26.40
CA GLY A 40 11.74 -18.18 25.55
C GLY A 40 12.00 -17.81 24.09
N VAL A 41 11.11 -18.27 23.22
CA VAL A 41 11.15 -18.07 21.77
C VAL A 41 9.92 -17.30 21.28
N SER A 42 9.92 -16.85 20.03
CA SER A 42 8.76 -16.16 19.43
C SER A 42 7.47 -17.00 19.51
N PRO A 43 6.28 -16.37 19.53
CA PRO A 43 5.00 -17.09 19.64
C PRO A 43 4.81 -18.21 18.61
N ILE A 44 5.18 -17.98 17.34
CA ILE A 44 5.06 -18.98 16.29
C ILE A 44 6.05 -20.15 16.47
N SER A 45 7.24 -19.89 17.00
CA SER A 45 8.30 -20.90 17.17
C SER A 45 8.24 -21.62 18.53
N CYS A 46 7.34 -21.22 19.43
CA CYS A 46 7.23 -21.83 20.76
C CYS A 46 6.80 -23.30 20.71
N THR A 47 5.77 -23.63 19.92
CA THR A 47 5.29 -25.00 19.80
C THR A 47 6.34 -25.93 19.18
N PRO A 48 7.02 -25.56 18.06
CA PRO A 48 8.13 -26.35 17.55
C PRO A 48 9.27 -26.53 18.54
N TYR A 49 9.62 -25.48 19.30
CA TYR A 49 10.71 -25.54 20.27
C TYR A 49 10.38 -26.50 21.42
N VAL A 50 9.21 -26.33 22.06
CA VAL A 50 8.77 -27.19 23.17
C VAL A 50 8.69 -28.65 22.74
N LEU A 51 8.09 -28.93 21.58
CA LEU A 51 8.01 -30.29 21.06
C LEU A 51 9.39 -30.86 20.70
N SER A 52 10.35 -30.03 20.28
CA SER A 52 11.73 -30.50 20.00
C SER A 52 12.50 -30.89 21.25
N LEU A 53 12.11 -30.35 22.42
CA LEU A 53 12.65 -30.77 23.71
C LEU A 53 11.99 -32.08 24.20
N ALA A 54 10.73 -32.32 23.81
CA ALA A 54 9.94 -33.46 24.28
C ALA A 54 10.03 -34.70 23.38
N LEU A 55 10.25 -34.52 22.08
CA LEU A 55 10.26 -35.58 21.07
C LEU A 55 11.67 -35.74 20.49
N PRO A 56 12.04 -36.95 19.99
CA PRO A 56 13.32 -37.19 19.32
C PRO A 56 13.35 -36.63 17.88
N LEU A 57 12.86 -35.41 17.70
CA LEU A 57 12.77 -34.70 16.42
C LEU A 57 13.44 -33.34 16.55
N SER A 58 14.17 -32.93 15.52
CA SER A 58 14.83 -31.62 15.50
C SER A 58 13.82 -30.48 15.44
N MET A 59 14.24 -29.29 15.87
CA MET A 59 13.42 -28.09 15.82
C MET A 59 12.96 -27.76 14.39
N GLY A 60 13.84 -27.93 13.40
CA GLY A 60 13.53 -27.75 11.99
C GLY A 60 12.49 -28.75 11.48
N THR A 61 12.62 -30.03 11.86
CA THR A 61 11.66 -31.08 11.46
C THR A 61 10.26 -30.79 11.99
N ILE A 62 10.15 -30.38 13.25
CA ILE A 62 8.84 -30.04 13.84
C ILE A 62 8.28 -28.76 13.22
N THR A 63 9.14 -27.78 12.92
CA THR A 63 8.74 -26.57 12.21
C THR A 63 8.15 -26.90 10.83
N ILE A 64 8.76 -27.85 10.09
CA ILE A 64 8.23 -28.35 8.82
C ILE A 64 6.85 -28.98 9.04
N LEU A 65 6.72 -29.93 9.98
CA LEU A 65 5.46 -30.62 10.24
C LEU A 65 4.33 -29.64 10.61
N MET A 66 4.64 -28.65 11.46
CA MET A 66 3.69 -27.61 11.83
C MET A 66 3.28 -26.76 10.64
N HIS A 67 4.22 -26.33 9.80
CA HIS A 67 3.86 -25.51 8.63
C HIS A 67 3.11 -26.32 7.57
N LEU A 68 3.40 -27.62 7.40
CA LEU A 68 2.60 -28.50 6.54
C LEU A 68 1.16 -28.62 7.05
N SER A 69 0.94 -28.65 8.37
CA SER A 69 -0.41 -28.62 8.92
C SER A 69 -1.12 -27.30 8.65
N PHE A 70 -0.40 -26.16 8.68
CA PHE A 70 -0.96 -24.86 8.27
C PHE A 70 -1.36 -24.84 6.80
N VAL A 71 -0.55 -25.40 5.89
CA VAL A 71 -0.93 -25.55 4.47
C VAL A 71 -2.17 -26.42 4.32
N ALA A 72 -2.28 -27.52 5.08
CA ALA A 72 -3.43 -28.41 5.04
C ALA A 72 -4.71 -27.72 5.56
N VAL A 73 -4.62 -26.99 6.67
CA VAL A 73 -5.73 -26.16 7.20
C VAL A 73 -6.11 -25.08 6.19
N GLN A 74 -5.14 -24.38 5.62
CA GLN A 74 -5.36 -23.40 4.57
C GLN A 74 -6.12 -24.01 3.38
N ALA A 75 -5.70 -25.18 2.90
CA ALA A 75 -6.38 -25.90 1.83
C ALA A 75 -7.83 -26.31 2.20
N ALA A 76 -8.04 -26.79 3.43
CA ALA A 76 -9.36 -27.17 3.93
C ALA A 76 -10.32 -25.96 4.05
N LEU A 77 -9.81 -24.78 4.42
CA LEU A 77 -10.59 -23.55 4.53
C LEU A 77 -10.93 -22.97 3.15
N LEU A 78 -9.95 -22.88 2.25
CA LEU A 78 -10.13 -22.27 0.92
C LEU A 78 -10.87 -23.18 -0.07
N LYS A 79 -10.81 -24.52 0.11
CA LYS A 79 -11.45 -25.51 -0.78
C LYS A 79 -11.22 -25.19 -2.26
N ARG A 80 -12.27 -24.86 -3.00
CA ARG A 80 -12.23 -24.51 -4.44
C ARG A 80 -11.46 -23.23 -4.76
N GLN A 81 -11.17 -22.40 -3.77
CA GLN A 81 -10.37 -21.18 -3.92
C GLN A 81 -8.88 -21.41 -3.66
N PHE A 82 -8.46 -22.64 -3.30
CA PHE A 82 -7.06 -22.97 -3.09
C PHE A 82 -6.35 -23.09 -4.45
N ARG A 83 -5.49 -22.13 -4.74
CA ARG A 83 -4.73 -22.09 -6.00
C ARG A 83 -3.45 -22.93 -5.90
N PRO A 84 -2.97 -23.53 -7.01
CA PRO A 84 -1.71 -24.27 -7.05
C PRO A 84 -0.49 -23.49 -6.55
N VAL A 85 -0.50 -22.16 -6.67
CA VAL A 85 0.58 -21.28 -6.17
C VAL A 85 0.78 -21.44 -4.66
N HIS A 86 -0.26 -21.75 -3.88
CA HIS A 86 -0.11 -21.99 -2.44
C HIS A 86 0.70 -23.26 -2.12
N LEU A 87 0.79 -24.22 -3.04
CA LEU A 87 1.64 -25.41 -2.85
C LEU A 87 3.13 -25.07 -2.87
N LEU A 88 3.51 -23.91 -3.41
CA LEU A 88 4.89 -23.42 -3.38
C LEU A 88 5.38 -23.14 -1.95
N GLN A 89 4.48 -23.05 -0.98
CA GLN A 89 4.81 -22.99 0.45
C GLN A 89 5.53 -24.25 0.94
N ILE A 90 5.19 -25.43 0.39
CA ILE A 90 5.77 -26.70 0.81
C ILE A 90 7.30 -26.71 0.63
N PRO A 91 7.88 -26.52 -0.57
CA PRO A 91 9.33 -26.52 -0.73
C PRO A 91 10.01 -25.41 0.09
N VAL A 92 9.38 -24.23 0.21
CA VAL A 92 9.89 -23.12 1.04
C VAL A 92 9.99 -23.51 2.52
N VAL A 93 8.99 -24.22 3.04
CA VAL A 93 8.96 -24.70 4.42
C VAL A 93 10.05 -25.75 4.68
N PHE A 94 10.31 -26.65 3.72
CA PHE A 94 11.43 -27.60 3.84
C PHE A 94 12.78 -26.88 3.91
N VAL A 95 13.02 -25.90 3.02
CA VAL A 95 14.22 -25.06 3.07
C VAL A 95 14.33 -24.33 4.42
N PHE A 96 13.23 -23.75 4.89
CA PHE A 96 13.20 -23.05 6.18
C PHE A 96 13.52 -23.97 7.37
N GLY A 97 12.98 -25.18 7.39
CA GLY A 97 13.28 -26.17 8.43
C GLY A 97 14.75 -26.61 8.42
N MET A 98 15.32 -26.90 7.24
CA MET A 98 16.73 -27.25 7.10
C MET A 98 17.64 -26.11 7.57
N LEU A 99 17.32 -24.87 7.21
CA LEU A 99 18.05 -23.68 7.66
C LEU A 99 17.91 -23.47 9.18
N THR A 100 16.78 -23.86 9.78
CA THR A 100 16.57 -23.83 11.23
C THR A 100 17.49 -24.79 11.96
N ASP A 101 17.58 -26.04 11.50
CA ASP A 101 18.51 -27.01 12.09
C ASP A 101 19.97 -26.60 11.89
N PHE A 102 20.31 -26.11 10.69
CA PHE A 102 21.63 -25.56 10.42
C PHE A 102 21.96 -24.38 11.34
N SER A 103 21.00 -23.48 11.58
CA SER A 103 21.18 -22.33 12.47
C SER A 103 21.35 -22.77 13.92
N MET A 104 20.57 -23.75 14.38
CA MET A 104 20.69 -24.35 15.71
C MET A 104 22.06 -25.01 15.92
N TRP A 105 22.59 -25.68 14.89
CA TRP A 105 23.95 -26.20 14.89
C TRP A 105 25.00 -25.08 14.94
N LEU A 106 24.82 -24.02 14.14
CA LEU A 106 25.74 -22.89 14.06
C LEU A 106 25.90 -22.15 15.40
N VAL A 107 24.78 -21.96 16.12
CA VAL A 107 24.79 -21.31 17.44
C VAL A 107 24.97 -22.31 18.59
N SER A 108 25.22 -23.58 18.30
CA SER A 108 25.37 -24.62 19.33
C SER A 108 26.44 -24.33 20.39
N PRO A 109 27.60 -23.69 20.08
CA PRO A 109 28.61 -23.37 21.09
C PRO A 109 28.24 -22.19 22.00
N LEU A 110 27.15 -21.48 21.69
CA LEU A 110 26.72 -20.31 22.46
C LEU A 110 26.05 -20.77 23.76
N GLU A 111 26.69 -20.49 24.89
CA GLU A 111 26.15 -20.70 26.24
C GLU A 111 26.15 -19.36 26.99
N PRO A 112 24.96 -18.78 27.27
CA PRO A 112 24.88 -17.49 27.94
C PRO A 112 25.40 -17.56 29.39
N ALA A 113 26.41 -16.76 29.71
CA ALA A 113 26.91 -16.62 31.08
C ALA A 113 25.95 -15.73 31.91
N GLY A 114 24.88 -16.35 32.41
CA GLY A 114 23.91 -15.72 33.30
C GLY A 114 22.82 -14.91 32.60
N TYR A 115 21.88 -14.42 33.41
CA TYR A 115 20.61 -13.84 32.93
C TYR A 115 20.79 -12.57 32.07
N ALA A 116 21.74 -11.71 32.41
CA ALA A 116 21.98 -10.48 31.66
C ALA A 116 22.40 -10.77 30.20
N TRP A 117 23.26 -11.78 30.00
CA TRP A 117 23.70 -12.17 28.67
C TRP A 117 22.60 -12.89 27.88
N SER A 118 21.79 -13.71 28.56
CA SER A 118 20.56 -14.25 27.99
C SER A 118 19.61 -13.16 27.50
N ALA A 119 19.44 -12.08 28.27
CA ALA A 119 18.58 -10.95 27.87
C ALA A 119 19.14 -10.22 26.64
N VAL A 120 20.45 -9.98 26.59
CA VAL A 120 21.12 -9.38 25.42
C VAL A 120 20.94 -10.23 24.17
N ILE A 121 21.15 -11.56 24.28
CA ILE A 121 20.98 -12.48 23.16
C ILE A 121 19.51 -12.53 22.72
N CYS A 122 18.55 -12.50 23.64
CA CYS A 122 17.11 -12.45 23.34
C CYS A 122 16.72 -11.15 22.60
N LEU A 123 17.27 -10.01 23.00
CA LEU A 123 17.03 -8.74 22.29
C LEU A 123 17.65 -8.75 20.89
N LEU A 124 18.89 -9.23 20.78
CA LEU A 124 19.58 -9.39 19.49
C LEU A 124 18.81 -10.35 18.56
N SER A 125 18.30 -11.46 19.10
CA SER A 125 17.52 -12.42 18.33
C SER A 125 16.23 -11.82 17.80
N CYS A 126 15.57 -10.94 18.57
CA CYS A 126 14.39 -10.19 18.09
C CYS A 126 14.74 -9.25 16.92
N VAL A 127 15.90 -8.60 16.96
CA VAL A 127 16.37 -7.72 15.85
C VAL A 127 16.64 -8.52 14.59
N ILE A 128 17.38 -9.62 14.71
CA ILE A 128 17.71 -10.50 13.59
C ILE A 128 16.44 -11.12 13.00
N LEU A 129 15.57 -11.67 13.85
CA LEU A 129 14.30 -12.24 13.42
C LEU A 129 13.41 -11.21 12.72
N GLY A 130 13.29 -10.00 13.30
CA GLY A 130 12.50 -8.92 12.70
C GLY A 130 13.06 -8.43 11.37
N PHE A 131 14.39 -8.38 11.21
CA PHE A 131 15.01 -8.06 9.92
C PHE A 131 14.76 -9.16 8.88
N GLY A 132 14.85 -10.43 9.28
CA GLY A 132 14.56 -11.57 8.40
C GLY A 132 13.11 -11.56 7.90
N VAL A 133 12.15 -11.35 8.80
CA VAL A 133 10.74 -11.19 8.42
C VAL A 133 10.56 -10.00 7.47
N PHE A 134 11.16 -8.84 7.77
CA PHE A 134 11.10 -7.67 6.89
C PHE A 134 11.58 -8.01 5.46
N MET A 135 12.73 -8.69 5.32
CA MET A 135 13.24 -9.11 4.02
C MET A 135 12.32 -10.11 3.32
N GLN A 136 11.72 -11.04 4.07
CA GLN A 136 10.80 -12.04 3.52
C GLN A 136 9.52 -11.37 2.97
N VAL A 137 8.92 -10.44 3.71
CA VAL A 137 7.77 -9.65 3.25
C VAL A 137 8.12 -8.86 1.99
N LYS A 138 9.30 -8.24 1.93
CA LYS A 138 9.76 -7.47 0.77
C LYS A 138 10.08 -8.33 -0.45
N ALA A 139 10.50 -9.58 -0.25
CA ALA A 139 10.79 -10.49 -1.35
C ALA A 139 9.53 -10.73 -2.23
N ASP A 140 8.34 -10.73 -1.62
CA ASP A 140 7.04 -10.90 -2.29
C ASP A 140 7.07 -12.02 -3.34
N ALA A 141 7.67 -13.15 -2.93
CA ALA A 141 7.84 -14.36 -3.74
C ALA A 141 6.84 -15.43 -3.31
N VAL A 142 6.91 -15.83 -2.04
CA VAL A 142 6.04 -16.86 -1.43
C VAL A 142 5.79 -16.47 0.02
N LEU A 143 4.52 -16.43 0.41
CA LEU A 143 4.12 -16.23 1.81
C LEU A 143 4.42 -17.48 2.63
N LEU A 144 4.88 -17.32 3.88
CA LEU A 144 5.06 -18.48 4.75
C LEU A 144 3.70 -19.12 5.08
N ALA A 145 3.69 -20.43 5.36
CA ALA A 145 2.44 -21.18 5.55
C ALA A 145 1.54 -20.58 6.66
N ALA A 146 2.14 -20.06 7.73
CA ALA A 146 1.41 -19.40 8.81
C ALA A 146 0.69 -18.11 8.35
N GLU A 147 1.34 -17.31 7.52
CA GLU A 147 0.76 -16.08 6.95
C GLU A 147 -0.36 -16.43 5.97
N GLY A 148 -0.14 -17.43 5.11
CA GLY A 148 -1.15 -17.93 4.18
C GLY A 148 -2.40 -18.47 4.88
N MET A 149 -2.24 -19.16 6.01
CA MET A 149 -3.35 -19.60 6.83
C MET A 149 -4.10 -18.42 7.47
N ASN A 150 -3.40 -17.43 8.03
CA ASN A 150 -4.05 -16.23 8.59
C ASN A 150 -4.91 -15.51 7.54
N LEU A 151 -4.40 -15.34 6.32
CA LEU A 151 -5.16 -14.75 5.21
C LEU A 151 -6.40 -15.59 4.84
N ALA A 152 -6.32 -16.92 4.93
CA ALA A 152 -7.47 -17.79 4.71
C ALA A 152 -8.57 -17.59 5.77
N PHE A 153 -8.18 -17.40 7.03
CA PHE A 153 -9.10 -17.07 8.12
C PHE A 153 -9.76 -15.71 7.91
N VAL A 154 -9.00 -14.67 7.57
CA VAL A 154 -9.57 -13.35 7.26
C VAL A 154 -10.58 -13.46 6.13
N LYS A 155 -10.21 -14.15 5.04
CA LYS A 155 -11.10 -14.31 3.88
C LYS A 155 -12.41 -15.04 4.23
N LEU A 156 -12.35 -16.05 5.11
CA LEU A 156 -13.51 -16.85 5.47
C LEU A 156 -14.42 -16.16 6.50
N PHE A 157 -13.82 -15.62 7.57
CA PHE A 157 -14.56 -15.06 8.70
C PHE A 157 -14.78 -13.55 8.61
N LYS A 158 -14.13 -12.87 7.66
CA LYS A 158 -14.14 -11.41 7.48
C LYS A 158 -13.71 -10.64 8.74
N TRP A 159 -12.86 -11.27 9.55
CA TRP A 159 -12.21 -10.62 10.68
C TRP A 159 -11.01 -9.83 10.21
N GLU A 160 -10.60 -8.83 10.98
CA GLU A 160 -9.41 -8.04 10.69
C GLU A 160 -8.13 -8.90 10.80
N PHE A 161 -7.19 -8.75 9.87
CA PHE A 161 -5.93 -9.52 9.88
C PHE A 161 -5.19 -9.42 11.21
N GLY A 162 -5.19 -8.24 11.83
CA GLY A 162 -4.54 -8.04 13.11
C GLY A 162 -5.09 -8.94 14.22
N ALA A 163 -6.41 -9.07 14.28
CA ALA A 163 -7.10 -9.92 15.26
C ALA A 163 -6.86 -11.40 14.98
N VAL A 164 -6.92 -11.81 13.71
CA VAL A 164 -6.66 -13.21 13.30
C VAL A 164 -5.24 -13.62 13.66
N LYS A 165 -4.24 -12.79 13.33
CA LYS A 165 -2.83 -13.09 13.62
C LYS A 165 -2.58 -13.20 15.12
N THR A 166 -3.07 -12.23 15.90
CA THR A 166 -2.93 -12.26 17.36
C THR A 166 -3.59 -13.50 17.95
N GLY A 167 -4.81 -13.83 17.50
CA GLY A 167 -5.52 -15.04 17.95
C GLY A 167 -4.77 -16.33 17.63
N MET A 168 -4.17 -16.42 16.44
CA MET A 168 -3.36 -17.57 16.03
C MET A 168 -2.09 -17.69 16.88
N ASP A 169 -1.37 -16.59 17.10
CA ASP A 169 -0.15 -16.56 17.91
C ASP A 169 -0.46 -16.92 19.37
N CYS A 170 -1.56 -16.42 19.94
CA CYS A 170 -2.04 -16.82 21.28
C CYS A 170 -2.39 -18.31 21.34
N THR A 171 -3.04 -18.85 20.30
CA THR A 171 -3.40 -20.28 20.22
C THR A 171 -2.13 -21.15 20.20
N LEU A 172 -1.11 -20.77 19.44
CA LEU A 172 0.16 -21.48 19.40
C LEU A 172 0.87 -21.44 20.76
N VAL A 173 0.91 -20.29 21.44
CA VAL A 173 1.46 -20.19 22.79
C VAL A 173 0.72 -21.08 23.78
N CYS A 174 -0.61 -21.11 23.74
CA CYS A 174 -1.42 -22.00 24.58
C CYS A 174 -1.13 -23.48 24.31
N ILE A 175 -1.00 -23.88 23.04
CA ILE A 175 -0.63 -25.25 22.66
C ILE A 175 0.78 -25.58 23.19
N GLY A 176 1.75 -24.68 23.00
CA GLY A 176 3.10 -24.87 23.51
C GLY A 176 3.14 -24.98 25.04
N LEU A 177 2.36 -24.18 25.76
CA LEU A 177 2.24 -24.25 27.22
C LEU A 177 1.66 -25.60 27.66
N ALA A 178 0.60 -26.06 26.99
CA ALA A 178 0.02 -27.37 27.26
C ALA A 178 1.04 -28.49 27.01
N CYS A 179 1.71 -28.50 25.86
CA CYS A 179 2.76 -29.47 25.54
C CYS A 179 3.90 -29.45 26.58
N SER A 180 4.32 -28.27 27.04
CA SER A 180 5.37 -28.14 28.05
C SER A 180 4.95 -28.78 29.37
N LEU A 181 3.73 -28.49 29.85
CA LEU A 181 3.24 -29.02 31.12
C LEU A 181 3.01 -30.53 31.07
N PHE A 182 2.45 -31.05 29.98
CA PHE A 182 2.10 -32.48 29.86
C PHE A 182 3.30 -33.37 29.50
N LEU A 183 4.20 -32.91 28.63
CA LEU A 183 5.31 -33.75 28.14
C LEU A 183 6.59 -33.54 28.94
N LEU A 184 6.89 -32.30 29.35
CA LEU A 184 8.13 -31.94 30.05
C LEU A 184 7.96 -31.79 31.56
N HIS A 185 6.72 -31.90 32.07
CA HIS A 185 6.38 -31.79 33.50
C HIS A 185 6.86 -30.47 34.15
N GLY A 186 6.97 -29.40 33.35
CA GLY A 186 7.47 -28.10 33.78
C GLY A 186 7.28 -27.02 32.71
N LEU A 187 7.60 -25.77 33.05
CA LEU A 187 7.53 -24.63 32.12
C LEU A 187 8.88 -24.45 31.41
N SER A 188 9.06 -25.15 30.29
CA SER A 188 10.28 -25.15 29.50
C SER A 188 10.02 -24.50 28.13
N GLY A 189 10.87 -23.56 27.75
CA GLY A 189 10.85 -22.93 26.43
C GLY A 189 9.83 -21.80 26.19
N ILE A 190 8.89 -21.58 27.11
CA ILE A 190 7.99 -20.42 27.10
C ILE A 190 8.20 -19.63 28.39
N ARG A 191 8.64 -18.38 28.23
CA ARG A 191 9.12 -17.51 29.31
C ARG A 191 8.94 -16.04 28.91
N GLU A 192 9.42 -15.12 29.72
CA GLU A 192 9.35 -13.66 29.52
C GLU A 192 9.82 -13.21 28.12
N GLY A 193 10.84 -13.86 27.56
CA GLY A 193 11.36 -13.62 26.21
C GLY A 193 10.34 -13.90 25.10
N THR A 194 9.38 -14.81 25.31
CA THR A 194 8.28 -15.04 24.36
C THR A 194 7.34 -13.84 24.30
N VAL A 195 7.05 -13.22 25.44
CA VAL A 195 6.23 -12.00 25.52
C VAL A 195 7.00 -10.82 24.92
N VAL A 196 8.29 -10.69 25.24
CA VAL A 196 9.19 -9.69 24.66
C VAL A 196 9.20 -9.82 23.13
N ALA A 197 9.42 -11.03 22.61
CA ALA A 197 9.44 -11.29 21.17
C ALA A 197 8.09 -10.99 20.48
N ALA A 198 6.97 -11.31 21.12
CA ALA A 198 5.64 -11.02 20.59
C ALA A 198 5.43 -9.52 20.31
N ILE A 199 6.01 -8.65 21.14
CA ILE A 199 5.90 -7.19 21.02
C ILE A 199 7.02 -6.61 20.14
N LEU A 200 8.27 -6.97 20.41
CA LEU A 200 9.44 -6.33 19.77
C LEU A 200 9.59 -6.68 18.30
N VAL A 201 9.36 -7.94 17.90
CA VAL A 201 9.62 -8.38 16.52
C VAL A 201 8.76 -7.57 15.54
N GLY A 202 7.48 -7.34 15.86
CA GLY A 202 6.60 -6.50 15.04
C GLY A 202 7.04 -5.05 14.96
N MET A 203 7.50 -4.46 16.08
CA MET A 203 8.03 -3.08 16.10
C MET A 203 9.26 -2.95 15.21
N ILE A 204 10.14 -3.95 15.27
CA ILE A 204 11.39 -3.98 14.51
C ILE A 204 11.11 -4.13 13.00
N VAL A 205 10.20 -5.02 12.61
CA VAL A 205 9.76 -5.16 11.21
C VAL A 205 9.25 -3.82 10.67
N ARG A 206 8.43 -3.11 11.46
CA ARG A 206 7.94 -1.77 11.09
C ARG A 206 9.05 -0.75 10.99
N PHE A 207 9.99 -0.75 11.94
CA PHE A 207 11.15 0.13 11.90
C PHE A 207 11.95 -0.07 10.61
N PHE A 208 12.25 -1.32 10.23
CA PHE A 208 12.95 -1.60 8.98
C PHE A 208 12.12 -1.21 7.75
N ASN A 209 10.82 -1.50 7.73
CA ASN A 209 9.91 -1.05 6.66
C ASN A 209 9.92 0.47 6.47
N LYS A 210 10.07 1.24 7.55
CA LYS A 210 10.06 2.70 7.52
C LYS A 210 11.42 3.32 7.16
N HIS A 211 12.52 2.62 7.41
CA HIS A 211 13.86 3.19 7.29
C HIS A 211 14.72 2.56 6.18
N VAL A 212 14.40 1.34 5.72
CA VAL A 212 15.22 0.58 4.77
C VAL A 212 14.52 0.48 3.42
N PHE A 213 14.81 1.42 2.53
CA PHE A 213 14.24 1.49 1.17
C PHE A 213 15.14 0.93 0.07
N TRP A 214 16.40 0.58 0.39
CA TRP A 214 17.34 0.11 -0.63
C TRP A 214 16.91 -1.22 -1.26
N LEU A 215 16.28 -2.10 -0.48
CA LEU A 215 15.80 -3.39 -0.97
C LEU A 215 14.66 -3.21 -1.98
N ASP A 216 13.75 -2.26 -1.74
CA ASP A 216 12.72 -1.87 -2.71
C ASP A 216 13.34 -1.39 -4.01
N ARG A 217 14.32 -0.48 -3.93
CA ARG A 217 15.02 0.03 -5.12
C ARG A 217 15.77 -1.06 -5.88
N LEU A 218 16.35 -2.03 -5.18
CA LEU A 218 17.07 -3.15 -5.79
C LEU A 218 16.10 -4.05 -6.57
N LEU A 219 14.95 -4.39 -5.97
CA LEU A 219 13.90 -5.19 -6.60
C LEU A 219 13.26 -4.45 -7.78
N GLU A 220 13.00 -3.14 -7.65
CA GLU A 220 12.46 -2.29 -8.72
C GLU A 220 13.44 -2.15 -9.91
N ARG A 221 14.74 -2.00 -9.65
CA ARG A 221 15.78 -1.95 -10.71
C ARG A 221 15.84 -3.25 -11.51
N ALA A 222 15.68 -4.39 -10.85
CA ALA A 222 15.64 -5.69 -11.52
C ALA A 222 14.34 -5.90 -12.31
N ALA A 223 13.23 -5.32 -11.86
CA ALA A 223 11.94 -5.38 -12.56
C ALA A 223 11.89 -4.50 -13.82
N ARG A 224 12.69 -3.42 -13.89
CA ARG A 224 12.75 -2.49 -15.04
C ARG A 224 14.19 -2.15 -15.44
N PRO A 225 14.93 -3.06 -16.10
CA PRO A 225 16.24 -2.74 -16.67
C PRO A 225 16.07 -1.75 -17.84
N GLY A 226 16.16 -0.44 -17.57
CA GLY A 226 16.11 0.61 -18.60
C GLY A 226 15.22 1.83 -18.29
N ALA A 227 14.47 1.85 -17.17
CA ALA A 227 13.56 2.96 -16.84
C ALA A 227 14.24 4.17 -16.19
N MET A 228 15.45 4.52 -16.64
CA MET A 228 16.09 5.79 -16.30
C MET A 228 16.32 6.56 -17.60
N ARG A 229 15.28 7.23 -18.09
CA ARG A 229 15.50 8.44 -18.90
C ARG A 229 15.72 9.57 -17.92
N GLU A 230 16.82 10.29 -18.12
CA GLU A 230 17.23 11.43 -17.31
C GLU A 230 16.06 12.39 -17.10
N PRO A 231 15.90 12.96 -15.89
CA PRO A 231 14.99 14.08 -15.71
C PRO A 231 15.42 15.22 -16.64
N LEU A 232 14.46 15.85 -17.30
CA LEU A 232 14.70 17.03 -18.13
C LEU A 232 15.54 18.06 -17.34
N PRO A 233 16.51 18.72 -18.00
CA PRO A 233 17.33 19.73 -17.36
C PRO A 233 16.45 20.79 -16.69
N SER A 234 16.77 21.07 -15.43
CA SER A 234 16.14 22.08 -14.57
C SER A 234 16.01 23.48 -15.19
N ALA A 235 16.69 23.75 -16.30
CA ALA A 235 16.62 25.00 -17.05
C ALA A 235 15.27 25.21 -17.78
N GLU A 236 14.59 24.16 -18.26
CA GLU A 236 13.30 24.34 -18.95
C GLU A 236 12.12 24.49 -17.98
N THR A 237 12.24 23.97 -16.75
CA THR A 237 11.26 24.17 -15.68
C THR A 237 11.43 25.52 -14.98
N ALA A 238 12.61 26.15 -15.08
CA ALA A 238 12.94 27.43 -14.46
C ALA A 238 12.33 28.66 -15.16
N ALA A 239 11.69 28.48 -16.33
CA ALA A 239 11.09 29.59 -17.07
C ALA A 239 9.75 30.08 -16.50
N TYR A 240 9.17 29.44 -15.46
CA TYR A 240 7.83 29.81 -14.99
C TYR A 240 7.54 29.53 -13.50
N ALA A 241 7.43 30.63 -12.73
CA ALA A 241 7.10 30.79 -11.29
C ALA A 241 8.20 30.47 -10.26
N PRO A 242 8.65 31.44 -9.43
CA PRO A 242 9.87 31.26 -8.64
C PRO A 242 9.80 30.20 -7.53
N ASP A 243 8.63 29.87 -6.98
CA ASP A 243 8.56 29.08 -5.72
C ASP A 243 7.49 27.96 -5.62
N ALA A 244 6.66 27.67 -6.65
CA ALA A 244 5.68 26.55 -6.57
C ALA A 244 5.49 25.78 -7.90
N PRO A 245 5.80 24.47 -7.96
CA PRO A 245 5.64 23.66 -9.19
C PRO A 245 4.19 23.54 -9.70
N LEU A 246 4.02 23.46 -11.02
CA LEU A 246 2.74 23.24 -11.71
C LEU A 246 2.14 21.86 -11.37
N VAL A 247 0.87 21.84 -10.98
CA VAL A 247 0.13 20.59 -10.76
C VAL A 247 -1.16 20.58 -11.57
N ILE A 248 -1.36 19.53 -12.37
CA ILE A 248 -2.61 19.32 -13.12
C ILE A 248 -3.38 18.17 -12.48
N SER A 249 -4.52 18.44 -11.85
CA SER A 249 -5.39 17.40 -11.27
C SER A 249 -6.53 17.05 -12.22
N ILE A 250 -6.74 15.76 -12.48
CA ILE A 250 -7.78 15.27 -13.40
C ILE A 250 -8.74 14.34 -12.67
N ASP A 251 -9.97 14.81 -12.47
CA ASP A 251 -11.10 13.95 -12.13
C ASP A 251 -11.87 13.55 -13.39
N ARG A 252 -12.62 12.46 -13.30
CA ARG A 252 -13.19 11.82 -14.49
C ARG A 252 -14.26 10.80 -14.21
N GLU A 253 -15.15 10.63 -15.17
CA GLU A 253 -16.05 9.48 -15.27
C GLU A 253 -15.29 8.22 -15.76
N TYR A 254 -15.82 7.04 -15.46
CA TYR A 254 -15.25 5.78 -15.92
C TYR A 254 -15.47 5.61 -17.43
N GLY A 255 -14.40 5.32 -18.18
CA GLY A 255 -14.45 5.22 -19.65
C GLY A 255 -14.31 6.54 -20.41
N SER A 256 -14.19 7.69 -19.73
CA SER A 256 -13.96 9.01 -20.36
C SER A 256 -12.57 9.18 -20.98
N GLY A 257 -11.63 8.26 -20.73
CA GLY A 257 -10.25 8.36 -21.22
C GLY A 257 -9.31 9.20 -20.35
N GLY A 258 -9.75 9.67 -19.17
CA GLY A 258 -8.95 10.58 -18.35
C GLY A 258 -7.57 10.07 -17.92
N HIS A 259 -7.37 8.76 -17.78
CA HIS A 259 -6.02 8.20 -17.52
C HIS A 259 -5.09 8.39 -18.72
N ALA A 260 -5.54 8.03 -19.93
CA ALA A 260 -4.75 8.19 -21.16
C ALA A 260 -4.45 9.66 -21.45
N ILE A 261 -5.45 10.54 -21.28
CA ILE A 261 -5.27 11.99 -21.44
C ILE A 261 -4.24 12.53 -20.43
N GLY A 262 -4.32 12.13 -19.16
CA GLY A 262 -3.36 12.56 -18.16
C GLY A 262 -1.94 12.07 -18.45
N ALA A 263 -1.78 10.83 -18.91
CA ALA A 263 -0.49 10.28 -19.32
C ALA A 263 0.09 11.05 -20.53
N MET A 264 -0.74 11.35 -21.53
CA MET A 264 -0.32 12.17 -22.69
C MET A 264 0.08 13.59 -22.29
N ILE A 265 -0.64 14.23 -21.39
CA ILE A 265 -0.29 15.58 -20.89
C ILE A 265 1.06 15.52 -20.17
N ALA A 266 1.26 14.53 -19.30
CA ALA A 266 2.51 14.36 -18.56
C ALA A 266 3.69 14.12 -19.50
N GLU A 267 3.52 13.28 -20.51
CA GLU A 267 4.54 13.01 -21.54
C GLU A 267 4.87 14.28 -22.36
N ARG A 268 3.84 15.01 -22.82
CA ARG A 268 4.02 16.24 -23.61
C ARG A 268 4.69 17.36 -22.82
N LEU A 269 4.48 17.43 -21.51
CA LEU A 269 5.10 18.41 -20.62
C LEU A 269 6.41 17.93 -20.00
N GLY A 270 6.76 16.66 -20.14
CA GLY A 270 7.93 16.07 -19.48
C GLY A 270 7.86 16.06 -17.95
N ILE A 271 6.65 16.00 -17.37
CA ILE A 271 6.42 15.99 -15.93
C ILE A 271 5.96 14.63 -15.43
N GLN A 272 6.00 14.41 -14.12
CA GLN A 272 5.64 13.11 -13.55
C GLN A 272 4.12 12.85 -13.62
N PHE A 273 3.75 11.61 -13.91
CA PHE A 273 2.36 11.16 -13.95
C PHE A 273 2.04 10.28 -12.74
N TYR A 274 1.04 10.67 -11.96
CA TYR A 274 0.56 9.91 -10.81
C TYR A 274 -0.91 9.56 -10.98
N ASP A 275 -1.20 8.27 -11.08
CA ASP A 275 -2.57 7.78 -11.01
C ASP A 275 -2.95 7.35 -9.58
N SER A 276 -4.19 6.89 -9.45
CA SER A 276 -4.74 6.45 -8.16
C SER A 276 -4.00 5.26 -7.55
N GLU A 277 -3.26 4.48 -8.34
CA GLU A 277 -2.46 3.32 -7.89
C GLU A 277 -1.05 3.78 -7.48
N LEU A 278 -0.41 4.62 -8.27
CA LEU A 278 0.92 5.16 -7.97
C LEU A 278 0.90 6.05 -6.72
N VAL A 279 -0.16 6.84 -6.50
CA VAL A 279 -0.35 7.59 -5.24
C VAL A 279 -0.49 6.64 -4.05
N TYR A 280 -1.22 5.54 -4.21
CA TYR A 280 -1.35 4.53 -3.15
C TYR A 280 -0.01 3.85 -2.85
N LEU A 281 0.71 3.41 -3.89
CA LEU A 281 2.04 2.80 -3.76
C LEU A 281 3.03 3.75 -3.10
N THR A 282 3.02 5.03 -3.49
CA THR A 282 3.88 6.07 -2.88
C THR A 282 3.49 6.32 -1.42
N ALA A 283 2.20 6.34 -1.09
CA ALA A 283 1.72 6.45 0.30
C ALA A 283 2.12 5.25 1.16
N ALA A 284 2.00 4.03 0.63
CA ALA A 284 2.44 2.81 1.29
C ALA A 284 3.97 2.78 1.50
N GLN A 285 4.74 3.19 0.49
CA GLN A 285 6.20 3.27 0.56
C GLN A 285 6.69 4.38 1.50
N SER A 286 5.96 5.49 1.64
CA SER A 286 6.35 6.59 2.53
C SER A 286 6.23 6.29 4.04
N GLY A 287 5.69 5.12 4.41
CA GLY A 287 5.44 4.75 5.80
C GLY A 287 4.39 5.63 6.50
N LEU A 288 3.52 6.30 5.73
CA LEU A 288 2.49 7.23 6.22
C LEU A 288 1.14 6.59 6.54
N THR A 289 1.10 5.27 6.61
CA THR A 289 -0.01 4.51 7.20
C THR A 289 0.39 3.99 8.59
N PRO A 290 -0.60 3.59 9.38
CA PRO A 290 -0.81 3.86 10.80
C PRO A 290 -0.34 5.18 11.50
N ASP A 291 0.91 5.61 11.37
CA ASP A 291 1.47 6.66 12.26
C ASP A 291 0.82 8.07 12.11
N TYR A 292 0.09 8.32 11.02
CA TYR A 292 -0.61 9.58 10.76
C TYR A 292 -1.98 9.66 11.47
N ILE A 293 -2.72 8.54 11.55
CA ILE A 293 -3.98 8.41 12.33
C ILE A 293 -3.74 8.81 13.79
N ARG A 294 -2.60 8.37 14.31
CA ARG A 294 -2.11 8.61 15.68
C ARG A 294 -2.06 10.08 16.10
N ARG A 295 -1.93 11.03 15.15
CA ARG A 295 -1.82 12.46 15.46
C ARG A 295 -3.16 13.21 15.41
N HIS A 296 -4.18 12.66 14.76
CA HIS A 296 -5.44 13.37 14.51
C HIS A 296 -6.69 12.69 15.11
N GLU A 297 -6.60 11.44 15.60
CA GLU A 297 -7.68 10.77 16.33
C GLU A 297 -7.35 10.60 17.82
N GLN A 298 -6.94 11.67 18.49
CA GLN A 298 -6.98 11.69 19.95
C GLN A 298 -8.43 11.84 20.41
N GLN A 299 -9.15 10.71 20.43
CA GLN A 299 -10.11 10.39 21.48
C GLN A 299 -10.23 8.86 21.62
N LEU A 300 -9.58 8.37 22.68
CA LEU A 300 -9.91 7.13 23.41
C LEU A 300 -9.61 5.76 22.74
N ALA A 301 -8.32 5.41 22.62
CA ALA A 301 -7.80 4.08 22.97
C ALA A 301 -6.26 4.15 23.07
N SER A 302 -5.66 3.48 24.05
CA SER A 302 -4.26 3.69 24.46
C SER A 302 -3.25 3.48 23.32
N ARG A 303 -2.26 4.38 23.24
CA ARG A 303 -1.10 4.36 22.32
C ARG A 303 -0.48 2.97 22.09
N PHE A 304 -0.50 2.13 23.12
CA PHE A 304 0.02 0.78 23.14
C PHE A 304 -0.84 -0.22 22.35
N LEU A 305 -2.17 -0.17 22.49
CA LEU A 305 -3.08 -1.06 21.74
C LEU A 305 -2.99 -0.79 20.24
N TYR A 306 -2.85 0.47 19.88
CA TYR A 306 -2.62 0.88 18.50
C TYR A 306 -1.28 0.37 17.95
N GLU A 307 -0.22 0.41 18.76
CA GLU A 307 1.10 -0.11 18.38
C GLU A 307 1.04 -1.62 18.15
N LEU A 308 0.36 -2.39 19.01
CA LEU A 308 0.07 -3.81 18.83
C LEU A 308 -0.77 -4.08 17.58
N TYR A 309 -1.82 -3.29 17.36
CA TYR A 309 -2.70 -3.41 16.19
C TYR A 309 -1.93 -3.24 14.87
N ALA A 310 -1.19 -2.14 14.74
CA ALA A 310 -0.42 -1.82 13.54
C ALA A 310 0.80 -2.74 13.33
N GLN A 311 1.33 -3.37 14.39
CA GLN A 311 2.37 -4.40 14.27
C GLN A 311 1.88 -5.62 13.48
N ASN A 312 0.63 -6.04 13.70
CA ASN A 312 0.13 -7.24 13.03
C ASN A 312 -0.01 -7.08 11.53
N TYR A 313 -0.22 -5.86 11.02
CA TYR A 313 -0.29 -5.58 9.58
C TYR A 313 1.09 -5.51 8.89
N ALA A 314 2.19 -5.39 9.63
CA ALA A 314 3.52 -5.26 9.04
C ALA A 314 4.02 -6.55 8.34
N TYR A 315 3.33 -7.67 8.58
CA TYR A 315 3.65 -9.01 8.08
C TYR A 315 2.92 -9.36 6.78
N THR A 316 1.96 -8.55 6.32
CA THR A 316 1.21 -8.82 5.08
C THR A 316 1.21 -7.61 4.17
N ALA A 317 1.67 -7.81 2.94
CA ALA A 317 1.58 -6.80 1.88
C ALA A 317 0.14 -6.62 1.34
N GLU A 318 -0.84 -7.39 1.83
CA GLU A 318 -2.12 -7.60 1.13
C GLU A 318 -3.37 -6.95 1.78
N GLU A 319 -3.34 -6.43 3.02
CA GLU A 319 -4.53 -5.80 3.61
C GLU A 319 -4.39 -4.29 3.85
N GLN A 320 -5.30 -3.54 3.24
CA GLN A 320 -5.33 -2.08 3.24
C GLN A 320 -5.73 -1.56 4.63
N PRO A 321 -5.09 -0.49 5.13
CA PRO A 321 -5.53 0.20 6.33
C PRO A 321 -6.96 0.78 6.16
N PRO A 322 -7.63 1.17 7.26
CA PRO A 322 -8.97 1.76 7.24
C PRO A 322 -9.12 2.83 6.14
N GLU A 323 -10.27 2.90 5.45
CA GLU A 323 -10.44 3.75 4.25
C GLU A 323 -10.09 5.23 4.53
N ASP A 324 -10.42 5.73 5.72
CA ASP A 324 -10.13 7.11 6.14
C ASP A 324 -8.64 7.37 6.38
N ALA A 325 -7.95 6.38 6.96
CA ALA A 325 -6.50 6.41 7.12
C ALA A 325 -5.79 6.44 5.77
N THR A 326 -6.31 5.67 4.82
CA THR A 326 -5.81 5.61 3.45
C THR A 326 -5.99 6.95 2.75
N PHE A 327 -7.15 7.59 2.88
CA PHE A 327 -7.40 8.91 2.29
C PHE A 327 -6.48 10.00 2.87
N LEU A 328 -6.27 10.01 4.19
CA LEU A 328 -5.39 10.98 4.85
C LEU A 328 -3.92 10.79 4.46
N ALA A 329 -3.44 9.54 4.38
CA ALA A 329 -2.09 9.23 3.92
C ALA A 329 -1.87 9.65 2.46
N GLN A 330 -2.83 9.32 1.59
CA GLN A 330 -2.81 9.74 0.18
C GLN A 330 -2.82 11.27 0.06
N SER A 331 -3.62 11.97 0.88
CA SER A 331 -3.68 13.43 0.88
C SER A 331 -2.36 14.08 1.27
N LYS A 332 -1.62 13.49 2.21
CA LYS A 332 -0.28 13.96 2.55
C LYS A 332 0.70 13.71 1.40
N VAL A 333 0.71 12.53 0.81
CA VAL A 333 1.59 12.21 -0.32
C VAL A 333 1.33 13.12 -1.51
N ILE A 334 0.07 13.37 -1.85
CA ILE A 334 -0.32 14.32 -2.90
C ILE A 334 0.26 15.71 -2.63
N ARG A 335 0.15 16.20 -1.38
CA ARG A 335 0.73 17.49 -0.99
C ARG A 335 2.26 17.51 -1.05
N ASP A 336 2.92 16.44 -0.61
CA ASP A 336 4.39 16.32 -0.60
C ASP A 336 4.97 16.24 -2.03
N ILE A 337 4.31 15.51 -2.93
CA ILE A 337 4.66 15.45 -4.36
C ILE A 337 4.49 16.82 -4.99
N ALA A 338 3.31 17.42 -4.83
CA ALA A 338 2.98 18.73 -5.37
C ALA A 338 3.93 19.83 -4.88
N ALA A 339 4.42 19.73 -3.64
CA ALA A 339 5.38 20.69 -3.09
C ALA A 339 6.75 20.65 -3.77
N LYS A 340 7.18 19.49 -4.26
CA LYS A 340 8.56 19.26 -4.75
C LYS A 340 8.67 19.24 -6.27
N HIS A 341 7.65 18.73 -6.96
CA HIS A 341 7.74 18.42 -8.38
C HIS A 341 6.49 18.85 -9.13
N ALA A 342 6.68 19.26 -10.39
CA ALA A 342 5.57 19.43 -11.30
C ALA A 342 5.01 18.06 -11.69
N CYS A 343 3.68 17.92 -11.72
CA CYS A 343 3.06 16.62 -11.97
C CYS A 343 1.62 16.69 -12.47
N VAL A 344 1.17 15.59 -13.08
CA VAL A 344 -0.24 15.32 -13.38
C VAL A 344 -0.75 14.26 -12.39
N ILE A 345 -1.87 14.52 -11.73
CA ILE A 345 -2.48 13.61 -10.75
C ILE A 345 -3.90 13.24 -11.20
N VAL A 346 -4.19 11.95 -11.36
CA VAL A 346 -5.51 11.46 -11.78
C VAL A 346 -6.31 10.87 -10.62
N GLY A 347 -7.38 11.57 -10.23
CA GLY A 347 -8.36 11.16 -9.22
C GLY A 347 -7.99 11.52 -7.77
N ARG A 348 -8.53 10.72 -6.82
CA ARG A 348 -8.30 10.82 -5.37
C ARG A 348 -8.64 12.19 -4.75
N CYS A 349 -9.56 12.93 -5.36
CA CYS A 349 -9.95 14.27 -4.92
C CYS A 349 -8.75 15.23 -4.86
N ALA A 350 -7.76 15.07 -5.75
CA ALA A 350 -6.55 15.89 -5.77
C ALA A 350 -6.86 17.38 -5.94
N ASN A 351 -7.92 17.72 -6.70
CA ASN A 351 -8.45 19.08 -6.84
C ASN A 351 -8.85 19.68 -5.48
N PHE A 352 -9.51 18.89 -4.63
CA PHE A 352 -9.92 19.31 -3.29
C PHE A 352 -8.74 19.36 -2.32
N ILE A 353 -7.88 18.33 -2.33
CA ILE A 353 -6.72 18.23 -1.43
C ILE A 353 -5.73 19.38 -1.64
N LEU A 354 -5.57 19.82 -2.88
CA LEU A 354 -4.66 20.90 -3.27
C LEU A 354 -5.38 22.26 -3.40
N LYS A 355 -6.65 22.35 -3.00
CA LYS A 355 -7.44 23.59 -3.13
C LYS A 355 -6.73 24.77 -2.46
N GLY A 356 -6.64 25.88 -3.19
CA GLY A 356 -5.96 27.10 -2.73
C GLY A 356 -4.44 27.11 -2.95
N ARG A 357 -3.85 26.03 -3.48
CA ARG A 357 -2.44 26.00 -3.89
C ARG A 357 -2.24 26.84 -5.17
N PRO A 358 -1.21 27.71 -5.23
CA PRO A 358 -0.85 28.37 -6.48
C PRO A 358 -0.41 27.35 -7.54
N ASN A 359 -0.66 27.65 -8.82
CA ASN A 359 -0.31 26.78 -9.95
C ASN A 359 -0.97 25.38 -9.92
N LEU A 360 -2.15 25.26 -9.30
CA LEU A 360 -3.04 24.11 -9.48
C LEU A 360 -3.98 24.37 -10.66
N PHE A 361 -4.04 23.44 -11.61
CA PHE A 361 -5.03 23.43 -12.68
C PHE A 361 -5.87 22.16 -12.60
N SER A 362 -7.17 22.31 -12.37
CA SER A 362 -8.10 21.23 -12.09
C SER A 362 -9.05 20.98 -13.26
N VAL A 363 -9.15 19.73 -13.70
CA VAL A 363 -9.93 19.33 -14.87
C VAL A 363 -10.89 18.21 -14.51
N PHE A 364 -12.11 18.28 -15.03
CA PHE A 364 -13.06 17.17 -15.00
C PHE A 364 -13.36 16.65 -16.41
N LEU A 365 -13.26 15.34 -16.61
CA LEU A 365 -13.49 14.69 -17.90
C LEU A 365 -14.72 13.79 -17.85
N HIS A 366 -15.68 14.07 -18.73
CA HIS A 366 -16.87 13.25 -18.94
C HIS A 366 -16.98 12.85 -20.41
N ALA A 367 -17.87 11.91 -20.71
CA ALA A 367 -18.16 11.52 -22.10
C ALA A 367 -19.55 10.91 -22.22
N ASP A 368 -20.05 10.83 -23.44
CA ASP A 368 -21.35 10.20 -23.68
C ASP A 368 -21.30 8.70 -23.32
N PRO A 369 -22.40 8.14 -22.82
CA PRO A 369 -22.46 6.74 -22.41
C PRO A 369 -22.00 5.78 -23.51
N ALA A 370 -22.39 6.02 -24.77
CA ALA A 370 -22.03 5.17 -25.90
C ALA A 370 -20.51 5.13 -26.13
N THR A 371 -19.88 6.31 -26.17
CA THR A 371 -18.42 6.46 -26.32
C THR A 371 -17.67 5.80 -25.16
N ARG A 372 -18.15 5.98 -23.93
CA ARG A 372 -17.57 5.36 -22.74
C ARG A 372 -17.68 3.84 -22.78
N MET A 373 -18.85 3.30 -23.15
CA MET A 373 -19.06 1.85 -23.29
C MET A 373 -18.11 1.24 -24.31
N GLN A 374 -17.98 1.86 -25.49
CA GLN A 374 -17.08 1.39 -26.54
C GLN A 374 -15.64 1.33 -26.03
N ARG A 375 -15.13 2.44 -25.47
CA ARG A 375 -13.77 2.50 -24.89
C ARG A 375 -13.58 1.47 -23.80
N VAL A 376 -14.61 1.20 -22.99
CA VAL A 376 -14.48 0.24 -21.88
C VAL A 376 -14.41 -1.21 -22.37
N VAL A 377 -15.18 -1.55 -23.40
CA VAL A 377 -15.11 -2.88 -24.04
C VAL A 377 -13.77 -3.06 -24.74
N GLU A 378 -13.35 -2.07 -25.53
CA GLU A 378 -12.12 -2.14 -26.34
C GLU A 378 -10.85 -2.12 -25.47
N ASN A 379 -10.76 -1.18 -24.53
CA ASN A 379 -9.50 -0.94 -23.80
C ASN A 379 -9.39 -1.69 -22.48
N TYR A 380 -10.51 -2.05 -21.84
CA TYR A 380 -10.51 -2.76 -20.55
C TYR A 380 -11.01 -4.21 -20.63
N GLY A 381 -11.38 -4.70 -21.82
CA GLY A 381 -11.79 -6.09 -22.04
C GLY A 381 -13.05 -6.51 -21.27
N VAL A 382 -13.87 -5.54 -20.86
CA VAL A 382 -15.11 -5.82 -20.11
C VAL A 382 -16.15 -6.38 -21.07
N SER A 383 -16.87 -7.44 -20.65
CA SER A 383 -17.94 -8.03 -21.45
C SER A 383 -19.00 -6.97 -21.82
N PRO A 384 -19.44 -6.90 -23.09
CA PRO A 384 -20.50 -5.99 -23.51
C PRO A 384 -21.80 -6.13 -22.69
N ARG A 385 -22.07 -7.32 -22.14
CA ARG A 385 -23.25 -7.59 -21.32
C ARG A 385 -23.17 -6.97 -19.92
N SER A 386 -21.96 -6.71 -19.40
CA SER A 386 -21.76 -6.18 -18.04
C SER A 386 -21.19 -4.75 -18.02
N VAL A 387 -20.94 -4.15 -19.19
CA VAL A 387 -20.28 -2.84 -19.30
C VAL A 387 -21.05 -1.73 -18.59
N ALA A 388 -22.36 -1.61 -18.82
CA ALA A 388 -23.20 -0.58 -18.22
C ALA A 388 -23.19 -0.67 -16.68
N ARG A 389 -23.43 -1.87 -16.14
CA ARG A 389 -23.37 -2.12 -14.69
C ARG A 389 -22.00 -1.81 -14.09
N THR A 390 -20.93 -2.11 -14.82
CA THR A 390 -19.56 -1.83 -14.37
C THR A 390 -19.30 -0.33 -14.33
N MET A 391 -19.71 0.41 -15.36
CA MET A 391 -19.63 1.87 -15.41
C MET A 391 -20.38 2.50 -14.23
N ASP A 392 -21.64 2.12 -14.03
CA ASP A 392 -22.46 2.64 -12.92
C ASP A 392 -21.83 2.37 -11.55
N THR A 393 -21.29 1.15 -11.37
CA THR A 393 -20.61 0.78 -10.12
C THR A 393 -19.37 1.63 -9.88
N MET A 394 -18.55 1.84 -10.91
CA MET A 394 -17.30 2.60 -10.79
C MET A 394 -17.55 4.09 -10.58
N ASP A 395 -18.52 4.67 -11.28
CA ASP A 395 -18.87 6.09 -11.09
C ASP A 395 -19.57 6.34 -9.77
N SER A 396 -20.43 5.43 -9.33
CA SER A 396 -21.04 5.53 -7.99
C SER A 396 -19.98 5.45 -6.90
N ARG A 397 -18.96 4.58 -7.03
CA ARG A 397 -17.83 4.55 -6.10
C ARG A 397 -17.06 5.88 -6.08
N ARG A 398 -16.79 6.48 -7.25
CA ARG A 398 -16.08 7.77 -7.34
C ARG A 398 -16.90 8.91 -6.75
N ARG A 399 -18.20 8.97 -7.04
CA ARG A 399 -19.14 9.95 -6.47
C ARG A 399 -19.22 9.82 -4.95
N ASN A 400 -19.43 8.61 -4.45
CA ASN A 400 -19.51 8.37 -3.01
C ASN A 400 -18.20 8.71 -2.30
N HIS A 401 -17.06 8.37 -2.90
CA HIS A 401 -15.74 8.73 -2.36
C HIS A 401 -15.55 10.25 -2.28
N CYS A 402 -15.87 10.97 -3.37
CA CYS A 402 -15.80 12.44 -3.39
C CYS A 402 -16.74 13.04 -2.35
N LEU A 403 -18.00 12.62 -2.32
CA LEU A 403 -19.01 13.13 -1.41
C LEU A 403 -18.65 12.89 0.05
N HIS A 404 -18.17 11.68 0.36
CA HIS A 404 -17.82 11.30 1.73
C HIS A 404 -16.66 12.16 2.28
N TYR A 405 -15.61 12.39 1.48
CA TYR A 405 -14.41 13.07 1.96
C TYR A 405 -14.40 14.59 1.74
N THR A 406 -15.15 15.09 0.77
CA THR A 406 -15.15 16.52 0.42
C THR A 406 -16.48 17.22 0.72
N GLY A 407 -17.57 16.44 0.87
CA GLY A 407 -18.94 16.97 0.91
C GLY A 407 -19.42 17.51 -0.44
N GLN A 408 -18.66 17.31 -1.52
CA GLN A 408 -18.92 17.90 -2.83
C GLN A 408 -19.37 16.85 -3.86
N GLU A 409 -20.16 17.30 -4.83
CA GLU A 409 -20.59 16.47 -5.95
C GLU A 409 -19.50 16.39 -7.03
N LEU A 410 -19.07 15.16 -7.34
CA LEU A 410 -18.13 14.90 -8.42
C LEU A 410 -18.70 15.36 -9.76
N GLY A 411 -17.93 16.14 -10.51
CA GLY A 411 -18.35 16.68 -11.80
C GLY A 411 -19.11 18.01 -11.74
N ASN A 412 -19.30 18.59 -10.55
CA ASN A 412 -19.81 19.95 -10.44
C ASN A 412 -18.80 20.93 -11.04
N ALA A 413 -19.16 21.57 -12.16
CA ALA A 413 -18.29 22.44 -12.93
C ALA A 413 -17.70 23.62 -12.13
N ARG A 414 -18.34 24.03 -11.01
CA ARG A 414 -17.84 25.10 -10.13
C ARG A 414 -16.60 24.72 -9.34
N LEU A 415 -16.23 23.44 -9.33
CA LEU A 415 -15.10 22.88 -8.57
C LEU A 415 -13.85 22.64 -9.43
N TYR A 416 -13.95 22.89 -10.73
CA TYR A 416 -12.90 22.64 -11.70
C TYR A 416 -12.64 23.90 -12.52
N ASP A 417 -11.42 24.04 -13.00
CA ASP A 417 -11.05 25.13 -13.90
C ASP A 417 -11.49 24.83 -15.34
N LEU A 418 -11.64 23.54 -15.69
CA LEU A 418 -12.09 23.12 -17.00
C LEU A 418 -12.85 21.78 -16.94
N CYS A 419 -14.03 21.73 -17.56
CA CYS A 419 -14.79 20.49 -17.75
C CYS A 419 -14.88 20.19 -19.26
N ILE A 420 -14.52 18.98 -19.69
CA ILE A 420 -14.49 18.62 -21.12
C ILE A 420 -15.26 17.33 -21.38
N ASN A 421 -16.11 17.37 -22.41
CA ASN A 421 -16.70 16.19 -23.03
C ASN A 421 -15.70 15.55 -24.01
N THR A 422 -15.16 14.39 -23.66
CA THR A 422 -14.17 13.72 -24.51
C THR A 422 -14.77 12.94 -25.67
N SER A 423 -16.11 12.87 -25.79
CA SER A 423 -16.76 12.37 -27.00
C SER A 423 -16.51 13.30 -28.20
N ASP A 424 -16.62 14.61 -27.98
CA ASP A 424 -16.67 15.59 -29.07
C ASP A 424 -15.28 15.83 -29.68
N TYR A 425 -14.24 15.71 -28.86
CA TYR A 425 -12.87 16.08 -29.24
C TYR A 425 -11.93 14.87 -29.39
N GLY A 426 -12.26 13.70 -28.85
CA GLY A 426 -11.32 12.58 -28.77
C GLY A 426 -10.18 12.86 -27.76
N LEU A 427 -9.27 11.90 -27.57
CA LEU A 427 -8.30 11.96 -26.46
C LEU A 427 -7.17 12.96 -26.73
N GLU A 428 -6.63 12.96 -27.95
CA GLU A 428 -5.49 13.77 -28.36
C GLU A 428 -5.84 15.27 -28.33
N ARG A 429 -6.97 15.64 -28.96
CA ARG A 429 -7.42 17.05 -28.97
C ARG A 429 -7.83 17.52 -27.59
N THR A 430 -8.42 16.65 -26.76
CA THR A 430 -8.71 16.99 -25.36
C THR A 430 -7.44 17.33 -24.59
N ALA A 431 -6.36 16.56 -24.77
CA ALA A 431 -5.08 16.88 -24.14
C ALA A 431 -4.53 18.23 -24.60
N GLU A 432 -4.68 18.58 -25.88
CA GLU A 432 -4.28 19.89 -26.42
C GLU A 432 -5.07 21.04 -25.82
N LEU A 433 -6.39 20.90 -25.73
CA LEU A 433 -7.27 21.92 -25.14
C LEU A 433 -6.91 22.19 -23.68
N ILE A 434 -6.59 21.15 -22.91
CA ILE A 434 -6.15 21.30 -21.52
C ILE A 434 -4.82 22.05 -21.47
N LEU A 435 -3.85 21.69 -22.32
CA LEU A 435 -2.55 22.35 -22.37
C LEU A 435 -2.66 23.83 -22.79
N GLU A 436 -3.56 24.13 -23.73
CA GLU A 436 -3.86 25.49 -24.16
C GLU A 436 -4.47 26.30 -23.02
N ALA A 437 -5.49 25.76 -22.35
CA ALA A 437 -6.13 26.42 -21.21
C ALA A 437 -5.16 26.67 -20.04
N VAL A 438 -4.27 25.71 -19.76
CA VAL A 438 -3.19 25.87 -18.77
C VAL A 438 -2.30 27.05 -19.16
N LYS A 439 -1.84 27.12 -20.42
CA LYS A 439 -1.00 28.22 -20.90
C LYS A 439 -1.71 29.58 -20.82
N THR A 440 -2.96 29.67 -21.24
CA THR A 440 -3.74 30.92 -21.23
C THR A 440 -3.94 31.46 -19.83
N ARG A 441 -4.37 30.62 -18.88
CA ARG A 441 -4.55 31.02 -17.47
C ARG A 441 -3.24 31.53 -16.86
N THR A 442 -2.15 30.89 -17.26
CA THR A 442 -0.82 31.25 -16.78
C THR A 442 -0.42 32.66 -17.29
N GLN A 443 -0.72 32.98 -18.55
CA GLN A 443 -0.49 34.30 -19.14
C GLN A 443 -1.36 35.40 -18.50
N GLU A 444 -2.64 35.14 -18.27
CA GLU A 444 -3.56 36.12 -17.65
C GLU A 444 -3.20 36.44 -16.19
N THR A 445 -2.70 35.46 -15.44
CA THR A 445 -2.25 35.66 -14.04
C THR A 445 -1.01 36.56 -13.95
N SER A 446 -0.26 36.72 -15.06
CA SER A 446 0.89 37.63 -15.16
C SER A 446 0.57 39.03 -15.69
N ALA A 447 -0.65 39.27 -16.17
CA ALA A 447 -1.08 40.57 -16.67
C ALA A 447 -1.51 41.49 -15.51
N PRO A 448 -1.25 42.81 -15.57
CA PRO A 448 -1.73 43.73 -14.55
C PRO A 448 -3.26 43.68 -14.46
N LEU A 449 -3.77 43.61 -13.23
CA LEU A 449 -5.21 43.62 -12.93
C LEU A 449 -5.89 44.75 -13.72
N PRO A 450 -7.00 44.47 -14.43
CA PRO A 450 -7.79 45.53 -15.03
C PRO A 450 -8.24 46.49 -13.94
N THR A 451 -7.97 47.78 -14.15
CA THR A 451 -8.48 48.85 -13.28
C THR A 451 -9.99 48.66 -13.12
N PRO A 452 -10.53 48.67 -11.88
CA PRO A 452 -11.97 48.58 -11.69
C PRO A 452 -12.64 49.63 -12.55
N ILE A 453 -13.63 49.23 -13.36
CA ILE A 453 -14.50 50.19 -14.02
C ILE A 453 -15.20 50.92 -12.87
N ALA A 454 -14.88 52.20 -12.69
CA ALA A 454 -15.56 53.05 -11.73
C ALA A 454 -17.07 52.93 -12.00
N GLU A 455 -17.85 52.57 -10.97
CA GLU A 455 -19.30 52.47 -11.06
C GLU A 455 -19.87 53.74 -11.69
N GLN A 456 -20.24 53.65 -12.97
CA GLN A 456 -21.16 54.62 -13.53
C GLN A 456 -22.51 54.31 -12.91
N THR A 457 -22.95 55.17 -12.01
CA THR A 457 -24.27 55.10 -11.39
C THR A 457 -25.30 55.05 -12.52
N PRO A 458 -26.10 53.98 -12.65
CA PRO A 458 -27.06 53.89 -13.74
C PRO A 458 -28.12 54.98 -13.57
N SER A 459 -28.31 55.80 -14.62
CA SER A 459 -29.39 56.77 -14.71
C SER A 459 -30.74 56.05 -14.65
N PRO A 460 -31.76 56.60 -13.95
CA PRO A 460 -33.04 55.92 -13.66
C PRO A 460 -33.92 55.60 -14.89
N ALA A 461 -33.45 55.81 -16.12
CA ALA A 461 -34.22 55.63 -17.34
C ALA A 461 -34.29 54.18 -17.88
N ASN A 462 -33.51 53.22 -17.34
CA ASN A 462 -33.39 51.89 -17.96
C ASN A 462 -34.21 50.77 -17.30
N ALA A 463 -35.13 51.08 -16.37
CA ALA A 463 -35.95 50.08 -15.70
C ALA A 463 -36.99 49.38 -16.61
N GLU A 464 -37.32 49.95 -17.76
CA GLU A 464 -38.33 49.38 -18.67
C GLU A 464 -37.80 48.28 -19.61
N ASN A 465 -36.48 48.12 -19.75
CA ASN A 465 -35.90 47.16 -20.70
C ASN A 465 -35.70 45.73 -20.14
N LEU A 466 -35.93 45.50 -18.85
CA LEU A 466 -35.75 44.17 -18.23
C LEU A 466 -36.83 43.14 -18.59
N GLN A 467 -37.94 43.55 -19.21
CA GLN A 467 -38.99 42.60 -19.63
C GLN A 467 -38.62 41.79 -20.89
N GLY A 468 -37.60 42.21 -21.66
CA GLY A 468 -37.16 41.50 -22.86
C GLY A 468 -36.24 40.30 -22.60
N GLU A 469 -35.49 40.29 -21.49
CA GLU A 469 -34.46 39.27 -21.24
C GLU A 469 -35.02 37.91 -20.78
N ILE A 470 -36.28 37.84 -20.34
CA ILE A 470 -36.91 36.58 -19.90
C ILE A 470 -37.28 35.70 -21.11
N ALA A 471 -37.29 36.24 -22.33
CA ALA A 471 -37.69 35.51 -23.54
C ALA A 471 -36.57 34.66 -24.18
N LEU A 472 -35.34 34.72 -23.68
CA LEU A 472 -34.17 34.05 -24.28
C LEU A 472 -33.38 33.14 -23.31
N ALA A 473 -33.88 32.91 -22.10
CA ALA A 473 -33.27 32.01 -21.11
C ALA A 473 -33.80 30.57 -21.21
#